data_AF-A0A8S0VYJ3-F1
#
_entry.id   AF-A0A8S0VYJ3-F1
#
_cell.length_a   1.000
_cell.length_b   1.000
_cell.length_c   1.000
_cell.angle_alpha   90.00
_cell.angle_beta   90.00
_cell.angle_gamma   90.00
#
_symmetry.space_group_name_H-M   'P 1'
#
loop_
_entity.id
_entity.type
_entity.pdbx_description
1 polymer ?
#
loop_
_entity_poly.entity_id
_entity_poly.type
_entity_poly.pdbx_seq_one_letter_code
_entity_poly.pdbx_strand_id
1 'polypeptide(L)'
;MAFLQPDEALEFTVSVYVIVCSLGILIWDILHSLTLEYRLAFKPKLRGWSTIAYFLSRMAALGYLTGETIQHTTRFANCRLANRVLSGFFIAAKSFTALLFYFRISQVYHGCRVIIALFAGLWMVAVACYSLTWVSSTSISIGQTRLCMKVIQDARIQASIWAGLSYDTLVFLAILYKFLMQALIPGTECHFSKIFFQRSQLSYLYAVVLDIAALAVYFGAHATSSSLRLILMGPNVAVVNIMACRVYRLTKIGTRKTRGTFVGGTDLTGDNFTFKVPTTQHESISHSDSGGLSDGARTLRRISSGGHGVDESGVEAKIELVKDDRSDWSVRYGQAL
;
A
#
# COMPACT_ATOMS: atom_id res chain seq x y z
N MET A 1 5.28 28.14 -29.11
CA MET A 1 3.83 28.21 -28.82
C MET A 1 3.23 29.49 -29.42
N ALA A 2 3.51 29.79 -30.68
CA ALA A 2 3.16 31.10 -31.27
C ALA A 2 1.66 31.29 -31.60
N PHE A 3 0.84 30.25 -31.39
CA PHE A 3 -0.59 30.24 -31.71
C PHE A 3 -1.52 30.33 -30.49
N LEU A 4 -0.97 30.35 -29.26
CA LEU A 4 -1.74 30.54 -28.02
C LEU A 4 -1.51 31.95 -27.47
N GLN A 5 -2.49 32.48 -26.73
CA GLN A 5 -2.25 33.66 -25.90
C GLN A 5 -1.13 33.36 -24.88
N PRO A 6 -0.29 34.35 -24.53
CA PRO A 6 0.88 34.13 -23.68
C PRO A 6 0.52 33.48 -22.33
N ASP A 7 -0.64 33.84 -21.77
CA ASP A 7 -1.11 33.29 -20.49
C ASP A 7 -1.47 31.79 -20.62
N GLU A 8 -2.19 31.41 -21.67
CA GLU A 8 -2.56 30.00 -21.92
C GLU A 8 -1.34 29.12 -22.23
N ALA A 9 -0.35 29.66 -22.94
CA ALA A 9 0.89 28.97 -23.25
C ALA A 9 1.71 28.68 -21.99
N LEU A 10 1.74 29.63 -21.04
CA LEU A 10 2.41 29.44 -19.76
C LEU A 10 1.71 28.36 -18.93
N GLU A 11 0.38 28.43 -18.81
CA GLU A 11 -0.40 27.44 -18.06
C GLU A 11 -0.26 26.03 -18.61
N PHE A 12 -0.27 25.88 -19.94
CA PHE A 12 -0.01 24.60 -20.58
C PHE A 12 1.38 24.08 -20.24
N THR A 13 2.41 24.92 -20.36
CA THR A 13 3.80 24.55 -20.08
C THR A 13 3.98 24.08 -18.63
N VAL A 14 3.40 24.82 -17.66
CA VAL A 14 3.44 24.45 -16.24
C VAL A 14 2.78 23.08 -16.01
N SER A 15 1.63 22.84 -16.65
CA SER A 15 0.94 21.54 -16.57
C SER A 15 1.82 20.39 -17.07
N VAL A 16 2.51 20.57 -18.20
CA VAL A 16 3.44 19.57 -18.75
C VAL A 16 4.58 19.27 -17.76
N TYR A 17 5.20 20.29 -17.17
CA TYR A 17 6.26 20.09 -16.18
C TYR A 17 5.76 19.30 -14.97
N VAL A 18 4.57 19.63 -14.45
CA VAL A 18 3.97 18.91 -13.30
C VAL A 18 3.73 17.43 -13.64
N ILE A 19 3.25 17.12 -14.85
CA ILE A 19 3.06 15.73 -15.30
C ILE A 19 4.41 15.00 -15.41
N VAL A 20 5.43 15.64 -15.99
CA VAL A 20 6.79 15.07 -16.11
C VAL A 20 7.40 14.80 -14.74
N CYS A 21 7.27 15.73 -13.78
CA CYS A 21 7.70 15.52 -12.41
C CYS A 21 6.97 14.35 -11.75
N SER A 22 5.65 14.24 -11.96
CA SER A 22 4.83 13.14 -11.44
C SER A 22 5.27 11.78 -12.01
N LEU A 23 5.57 11.73 -13.31
CA LEU A 23 6.13 10.55 -13.96
C LEU A 23 7.50 10.18 -13.38
N GLY A 24 8.38 11.16 -13.18
CA GLY A 24 9.70 10.96 -12.58
C GLY A 24 9.61 10.37 -11.17
N ILE A 25 8.71 10.90 -10.33
CA ILE A 25 8.46 10.39 -8.98
C ILE A 25 7.91 8.96 -9.02
N LEU A 26 7.00 8.65 -9.94
CA LEU A 26 6.44 7.30 -10.09
C LEU A 26 7.50 6.29 -10.55
N ILE A 27 8.32 6.66 -11.54
CA ILE A 27 9.44 5.83 -12.02
C ILE A 27 10.43 5.60 -10.87
N TRP A 28 10.77 6.65 -10.13
CA TRP A 28 11.66 6.57 -8.97
C TRP A 28 11.14 5.61 -7.90
N ASP A 29 9.85 5.70 -7.53
CA ASP A 29 9.22 4.78 -6.57
C ASP A 29 9.27 3.32 -7.07
N ILE A 30 9.06 3.09 -8.37
CA ILE A 30 9.12 1.75 -8.97
C ILE A 30 10.53 1.18 -8.92
N LEU A 31 11.54 1.95 -9.35
CA LEU A 31 12.95 1.58 -9.27
C LEU A 31 13.36 1.24 -7.83
N HIS A 32 12.97 2.08 -6.88
CA HIS A 32 13.31 1.88 -5.47
C HIS A 32 12.62 0.65 -4.84
N SER A 33 11.44 0.29 -5.35
CA SER A 33 10.68 -0.87 -4.83
C SER A 33 10.88 -2.17 -5.61
N LEU A 34 11.61 -2.14 -6.73
CA LEU A 34 11.77 -3.24 -7.67
C LEU A 34 12.27 -4.53 -7.01
N THR A 35 13.25 -4.44 -6.10
CA THR A 35 13.80 -5.61 -5.39
C THR A 35 12.73 -6.32 -4.55
N LEU A 36 11.85 -5.55 -3.91
CA LEU A 36 10.76 -6.10 -3.11
C LEU A 36 9.67 -6.69 -4.00
N GLU A 37 9.36 -6.02 -5.12
CA GLU A 37 8.35 -6.49 -6.07
C GLU A 37 8.76 -7.76 -6.77
N TYR A 38 10.03 -7.90 -7.15
CA TYR A 38 10.58 -9.14 -7.67
C TYR A 38 10.35 -10.28 -6.67
N ARG A 39 10.65 -10.04 -5.39
CA ARG A 39 10.39 -11.03 -4.33
C ARG A 39 8.90 -11.36 -4.16
N LEU A 40 8.00 -10.41 -4.41
CA LEU A 40 6.54 -10.62 -4.38
C LEU A 40 6.04 -11.40 -5.60
N ALA A 41 6.58 -11.11 -6.80
CA ALA A 41 6.17 -11.73 -8.06
C ALA A 41 6.59 -13.20 -8.15
N PHE A 42 7.83 -13.52 -7.74
CA PHE A 42 8.39 -14.87 -7.89
C PHE A 42 8.02 -15.84 -6.77
N LYS A 43 7.29 -15.40 -5.74
CA LYS A 43 6.85 -16.29 -4.66
C LYS A 43 5.40 -16.72 -4.88
N PRO A 44 5.14 -17.99 -5.26
CA PRO A 44 3.78 -18.45 -5.61
C PRO A 44 2.79 -18.32 -4.45
N LYS A 45 3.26 -18.46 -3.20
CA LYS A 45 2.44 -18.26 -1.98
C LYS A 45 1.95 -16.81 -1.77
N LEU A 46 2.49 -15.83 -2.51
CA LEU A 46 2.09 -14.43 -2.42
C LEU A 46 1.18 -13.99 -3.58
N ARG A 47 1.00 -14.84 -4.60
CA ARG A 47 0.22 -14.54 -5.81
C ARG A 47 -1.27 -14.73 -5.53
N GLY A 48 -1.96 -13.62 -5.25
CA GLY A 48 -3.43 -13.59 -5.14
C GLY A 48 -4.06 -12.52 -6.03
N TRP A 49 -5.39 -12.46 -6.09
CA TRP A 49 -6.16 -11.47 -6.88
C TRP A 49 -5.71 -10.02 -6.62
N SER A 50 -5.47 -9.69 -5.35
CA SER A 50 -4.99 -8.36 -4.96
C SER A 50 -3.57 -8.05 -5.46
N THR A 51 -2.72 -9.06 -5.70
CA THR A 51 -1.37 -8.88 -6.26
C THR A 51 -1.43 -8.60 -7.77
N ILE A 52 -2.36 -9.24 -8.47
CA ILE A 52 -2.60 -8.95 -9.89
C ILE A 52 -3.11 -7.52 -10.05
N ALA A 53 -4.11 -7.14 -9.23
CA ALA A 53 -4.63 -5.77 -9.21
C ALA A 53 -3.54 -4.73 -8.89
N TYR A 54 -2.61 -5.07 -7.99
CA TYR A 54 -1.46 -4.23 -7.67
C TYR A 54 -0.56 -3.96 -8.88
N PHE A 55 -0.13 -4.99 -9.60
CA PHE A 55 0.72 -4.82 -10.78
C PHE A 55 -0.02 -4.09 -11.90
N LEU A 56 -1.30 -4.41 -12.10
CA LEU A 56 -2.10 -3.79 -13.14
C LEU A 56 -2.37 -2.30 -12.85
N SER A 57 -2.59 -1.95 -11.59
CA SER A 57 -2.69 -0.56 -11.11
C SER A 57 -1.42 0.23 -11.43
N ARG A 58 -0.22 -0.30 -11.12
CA ARG A 58 1.06 0.36 -11.43
C ARG A 58 1.30 0.53 -12.93
N MET A 59 1.08 -0.53 -13.70
CA MET A 59 1.27 -0.47 -15.16
C MET A 59 0.32 0.51 -15.82
N ALA A 60 -0.94 0.56 -15.35
CA ALA A 60 -1.91 1.53 -15.85
C ALA A 60 -1.53 2.97 -15.47
N ALA A 61 -1.06 3.22 -14.24
CA ALA A 61 -0.62 4.55 -13.81
C ALA A 61 0.61 5.04 -14.59
N LEU A 62 1.60 4.15 -14.81
CA LEU A 62 2.76 4.43 -15.65
C LEU A 62 2.36 4.71 -17.10
N GLY A 63 1.50 3.86 -17.68
CA GLY A 63 1.02 4.02 -19.05
C GLY A 63 0.26 5.34 -19.23
N TYR A 64 -0.57 5.71 -18.25
CA TYR A 64 -1.28 6.98 -18.23
C TYR A 64 -0.30 8.17 -18.20
N LEU A 65 0.59 8.25 -17.22
CA LEU A 65 1.51 9.40 -17.09
C LEU A 65 2.48 9.49 -18.27
N THR A 66 3.04 8.36 -18.71
CA THR A 66 3.93 8.33 -19.88
C THR A 66 3.18 8.78 -21.12
N GLY A 67 1.99 8.24 -21.35
CA GLY A 67 1.19 8.60 -22.51
C GLY A 67 0.72 10.06 -22.48
N GLU A 68 0.42 10.64 -21.31
CA GLU A 68 0.17 12.08 -21.18
C GLU A 68 1.40 12.90 -21.55
N THR A 69 2.58 12.56 -21.00
CA THR A 69 3.81 13.30 -21.35
C THR A 69 4.11 13.24 -22.83
N ILE A 70 3.93 12.08 -23.48
CA ILE A 70 4.11 11.92 -24.92
C ILE A 70 3.06 12.75 -25.68
N GLN A 71 1.79 12.73 -25.26
CA GLN A 71 0.71 13.52 -25.86
C GLN A 71 1.02 15.02 -25.87
N HIS A 72 1.62 15.53 -24.80
CA HIS A 72 1.96 16.95 -24.67
C HIS A 72 3.25 17.36 -25.39
N THR A 73 4.19 16.43 -25.59
CA THR A 73 5.52 16.74 -26.15
C THR A 73 5.66 16.42 -27.63
N THR A 74 4.87 15.47 -28.13
CA THR A 74 5.00 14.97 -29.51
C THR A 74 3.79 15.33 -30.37
N ARG A 75 4.00 15.30 -31.69
CA ARG A 75 2.95 15.61 -32.68
C ARG A 75 2.16 14.35 -33.02
N PHE A 76 0.84 14.41 -32.88
CA PHE A 76 -0.05 13.30 -33.19
C PHE A 76 -0.88 13.59 -34.43
N ALA A 77 -1.06 12.56 -35.28
CA ALA A 77 -2.02 12.62 -36.37
C ALA A 77 -3.47 12.56 -35.85
N ASN A 78 -3.71 11.78 -34.79
CA ASN A 78 -5.05 11.51 -34.25
C ASN A 78 -5.12 11.76 -32.74
N CYS A 79 -5.25 13.03 -32.33
CA CYS A 79 -5.40 13.42 -30.91
C CYS A 79 -6.58 12.72 -30.21
N ARG A 80 -7.68 12.51 -30.94
CA ARG A 80 -8.87 11.83 -30.40
C ARG A 80 -8.59 10.37 -30.00
N LEU A 81 -7.78 9.66 -30.77
CA LEU A 81 -7.44 8.27 -30.48
C LEU A 81 -6.49 8.19 -29.28
N ALA A 82 -5.45 9.04 -29.26
CA ALA A 82 -4.51 9.12 -28.14
C ALA A 82 -5.24 9.38 -26.82
N ASN A 83 -6.13 10.38 -26.79
CA ASN A 83 -6.91 10.69 -25.60
C ASN A 83 -7.81 9.54 -25.14
N ARG A 84 -8.44 8.80 -26.05
CA ARG A 84 -9.24 7.62 -25.67
C ARG A 84 -8.37 6.55 -25.00
N VAL A 85 -7.21 6.25 -25.58
CA VAL A 85 -6.26 5.29 -25.00
C VAL A 85 -5.82 5.74 -23.59
N LEU A 86 -5.50 7.02 -23.42
CA LEU A 86 -5.10 7.59 -22.13
C LEU A 86 -6.21 7.56 -21.10
N SER A 87 -7.45 7.90 -21.49
CA SER A 87 -8.62 7.77 -20.62
C SER A 87 -8.79 6.32 -20.16
N GLY A 88 -8.53 5.33 -21.02
CA GLY A 88 -8.53 3.92 -20.64
C GLY A 88 -7.51 3.58 -19.56
N PHE A 89 -6.27 4.04 -19.73
CA PHE A 89 -5.23 3.86 -18.71
C PHE A 89 -5.57 4.58 -17.40
N PHE A 90 -6.14 5.78 -17.46
CA PHE A 90 -6.61 6.51 -16.28
C PHE A 90 -7.69 5.73 -15.52
N ILE A 91 -8.74 5.28 -16.23
CA ILE A 91 -9.84 4.50 -15.65
C ILE A 91 -9.29 3.23 -15.01
N ALA A 92 -8.42 2.50 -15.72
CA ALA A 92 -7.78 1.31 -15.19
C ALA A 92 -6.97 1.62 -13.91
N ALA A 93 -6.11 2.64 -13.94
CA ALA A 93 -5.27 3.04 -12.82
C ALA A 93 -6.12 3.37 -11.58
N LYS A 94 -7.11 4.26 -11.71
CA LYS A 94 -8.01 4.63 -10.61
C LYS A 94 -8.84 3.44 -10.11
N SER A 95 -9.40 2.64 -11.01
CA SER A 95 -10.25 1.48 -10.66
C SER A 95 -9.49 0.41 -9.89
N PHE A 96 -8.28 0.05 -10.34
CA PHE A 96 -7.44 -0.94 -9.64
C PHE A 96 -6.89 -0.38 -8.33
N THR A 97 -6.58 0.91 -8.26
CA THR A 97 -6.16 1.54 -7.00
C THR A 97 -7.29 1.53 -5.97
N ALA A 98 -8.51 1.87 -6.38
CA ALA A 98 -9.70 1.77 -5.54
C ALA A 98 -9.97 0.31 -5.10
N LEU A 99 -9.76 -0.66 -5.99
CA LEU A 99 -9.87 -2.08 -5.65
C LEU A 99 -8.86 -2.50 -4.56
N LEU A 100 -7.64 -1.94 -4.54
CA LEU A 100 -6.68 -2.18 -3.46
C LEU A 100 -7.16 -1.64 -2.12
N PHE A 101 -7.84 -0.50 -2.11
CA PHE A 101 -8.49 0.05 -0.91
C PHE A 101 -9.68 -0.79 -0.46
N TYR A 102 -10.48 -1.30 -1.40
CA TYR A 102 -11.54 -2.24 -1.08
C TYR A 102 -11.01 -3.52 -0.41
N PHE A 103 -9.95 -4.13 -0.94
CA PHE A 103 -9.36 -5.33 -0.34
C PHE A 103 -8.86 -5.09 1.09
N ARG A 104 -8.45 -3.86 1.40
CA ARG A 104 -8.07 -3.46 2.77
C ARG A 104 -9.26 -3.47 3.70
N ILE A 105 -10.35 -2.82 3.29
CA ILE A 105 -11.58 -2.76 4.08
C ILE A 105 -12.12 -4.17 4.33
N SER A 106 -12.10 -5.03 3.31
CA SER A 106 -12.52 -6.43 3.45
C SER A 106 -11.73 -7.19 4.53
N GLN A 107 -10.43 -6.89 4.69
CA GLN A 107 -9.61 -7.47 5.75
C GLN A 107 -9.90 -6.87 7.13
N VAL A 108 -10.16 -5.56 7.20
CA VAL A 108 -10.42 -4.84 8.46
C VAL A 108 -11.79 -5.19 9.05
N TYR A 109 -12.81 -5.38 8.20
CA TYR A 109 -14.19 -5.68 8.60
C TYR A 109 -14.54 -7.16 8.45
N HIS A 110 -13.56 -8.04 8.64
CA HIS A 110 -13.74 -9.48 8.54
C HIS A 110 -14.85 -9.93 9.51
N GLY A 111 -16.02 -10.32 8.97
CA GLY A 111 -17.22 -10.70 9.73
C GLY A 111 -18.49 -9.93 9.37
N CYS A 112 -18.39 -8.70 8.85
CA CYS A 112 -19.56 -7.88 8.50
C CYS A 112 -19.79 -7.87 6.98
N ARG A 113 -20.50 -8.90 6.46
CA ARG A 113 -20.77 -9.04 5.01
C ARG A 113 -21.47 -7.82 4.39
N VAL A 114 -22.33 -7.13 5.15
CA VAL A 114 -23.07 -5.93 4.70
C VAL A 114 -22.11 -4.80 4.36
N ILE A 115 -21.16 -4.48 5.24
CA ILE A 115 -20.19 -3.39 5.02
C ILE A 115 -19.33 -3.70 3.79
N ILE A 116 -18.88 -4.94 3.64
CA ILE A 116 -18.10 -5.38 2.50
C ILE A 116 -18.91 -5.24 1.20
N ALA A 117 -20.17 -5.68 1.19
CA ALA A 117 -21.04 -5.53 0.02
C ALA A 117 -21.31 -4.06 -0.34
N LEU A 118 -21.52 -3.19 0.66
CA LEU A 118 -21.67 -1.75 0.45
C LEU A 118 -20.43 -1.15 -0.22
N PHE A 119 -19.23 -1.40 0.32
CA PHE A 119 -18.00 -0.87 -0.27
C PHE A 119 -17.70 -1.45 -1.66
N ALA A 120 -18.11 -2.69 -1.95
CA ALA A 120 -18.05 -3.24 -3.30
C ALA A 120 -18.99 -2.52 -4.26
N GLY A 121 -20.22 -2.21 -3.82
CA GLY A 121 -21.17 -1.40 -4.59
C GLY A 121 -20.66 0.02 -4.84
N LEU A 122 -20.12 0.69 -3.81
CA LEU A 122 -19.51 2.00 -3.95
C LEU A 122 -18.33 2.00 -4.92
N TRP A 123 -17.50 0.95 -4.89
CA TRP A 123 -16.42 0.79 -5.86
C TRP A 123 -16.96 0.69 -7.29
N MET A 124 -18.01 -0.11 -7.54
CA MET A 124 -18.65 -0.20 -8.86
C MET A 124 -19.20 1.15 -9.34
N VAL A 125 -19.83 1.91 -8.45
CA VAL A 125 -20.32 3.26 -8.75
C VAL A 125 -19.16 4.19 -9.10
N ALA A 126 -18.06 4.16 -8.32
CA ALA A 126 -16.88 4.96 -8.61
C ALA A 126 -16.28 4.62 -9.98
N VAL A 127 -16.17 3.33 -10.34
CA VAL A 127 -15.71 2.87 -11.66
C VAL A 127 -16.63 3.38 -12.78
N ALA A 128 -17.95 3.32 -12.58
CA ALA A 128 -18.91 3.87 -13.54
C ALA A 128 -18.71 5.39 -13.71
N CYS A 129 -18.54 6.14 -12.62
CA CYS A 129 -18.26 7.57 -12.68
C CYS A 129 -16.91 7.88 -13.34
N TYR A 130 -15.87 7.07 -13.15
CA TYR A 130 -14.60 7.23 -13.87
C TYR A 130 -14.77 6.96 -15.37
N SER A 131 -15.60 6.00 -15.76
CA SER A 131 -15.85 5.71 -17.18
C SER A 131 -16.47 6.89 -17.94
N LEU A 132 -17.18 7.80 -17.25
CA LEU A 132 -17.70 9.02 -17.84
C LEU A 132 -16.58 9.92 -18.41
N THR A 133 -15.36 9.87 -17.87
CA THR A 133 -14.21 10.63 -18.40
C THR A 133 -13.88 10.27 -19.85
N TRP A 134 -14.18 9.03 -20.27
CA TRP A 134 -13.99 8.56 -21.64
C TRP A 134 -14.80 9.37 -22.65
N VAL A 135 -16.04 9.72 -22.29
CA VAL A 135 -16.97 10.46 -23.14
C VAL A 135 -16.79 11.98 -22.98
N SER A 136 -16.37 12.40 -21.79
CA SER A 136 -16.36 13.83 -21.39
C SER A 136 -15.09 14.58 -21.77
N SER A 137 -14.04 13.84 -22.11
CA SER A 137 -12.75 14.40 -22.49
C SER A 137 -12.56 14.22 -23.99
N THR A 138 -12.34 15.31 -24.71
CA THR A 138 -11.95 15.26 -26.12
C THR A 138 -10.61 15.97 -26.28
N SER A 139 -9.80 15.57 -27.26
CA SER A 139 -8.58 16.29 -27.59
C SER A 139 -8.63 16.81 -29.01
N ILE A 140 -8.31 18.09 -29.16
CA ILE A 140 -8.26 18.82 -30.44
C ILE A 140 -6.83 19.25 -30.73
N SER A 141 -6.50 19.39 -32.02
CA SER A 141 -5.19 19.89 -32.44
C SER A 141 -5.14 21.41 -32.33
N ILE A 142 -4.06 21.94 -31.77
CA ILE A 142 -3.84 23.38 -31.64
C ILE A 142 -3.41 23.96 -32.99
N GLY A 143 -4.33 24.60 -33.71
CA GLY A 143 -4.03 25.23 -35.00
C GLY A 143 -3.41 24.25 -36.02
N GLN A 144 -2.37 24.69 -36.75
CA GLN A 144 -1.61 23.82 -37.66
C GLN A 144 -0.52 23.00 -36.95
N THR A 145 -0.19 23.37 -35.73
CA THR A 145 0.73 22.60 -34.91
C THR A 145 0.00 21.36 -34.43
N ARG A 146 0.37 20.17 -34.92
CA ARG A 146 -0.22 18.85 -34.57
C ARG A 146 -0.05 18.44 -33.09
N LEU A 147 -0.02 19.40 -32.16
CA LEU A 147 -0.05 19.24 -30.72
C LEU A 147 -1.49 19.09 -30.25
N CYS A 148 -1.70 18.26 -29.23
CA CYS A 148 -3.02 17.95 -28.71
C CYS A 148 -3.31 18.69 -27.42
N MET A 149 -4.44 19.41 -27.37
CA MET A 149 -4.98 19.99 -26.15
C MET A 149 -6.24 19.25 -25.73
N LYS A 150 -6.41 19.04 -24.43
CA LYS A 150 -7.64 18.48 -23.87
C LYS A 150 -8.69 19.58 -23.69
N VAL A 151 -9.88 19.31 -24.21
CA VAL A 151 -11.08 20.10 -24.02
C VAL A 151 -12.06 19.28 -23.19
N ILE A 152 -12.54 19.89 -22.11
CA ILE A 152 -13.33 19.26 -21.06
C ILE A 152 -14.79 19.68 -21.21
N GLN A 153 -15.70 18.72 -21.07
CA GLN A 153 -17.11 19.01 -20.77
C GLN A 153 -17.32 19.02 -19.26
N ASP A 154 -17.53 20.22 -18.70
CA ASP A 154 -17.47 20.46 -17.25
C ASP A 154 -18.44 19.60 -16.42
N ALA A 155 -19.69 19.44 -16.85
CA ALA A 155 -20.72 18.77 -16.04
C ALA A 155 -20.40 17.30 -15.70
N ARG A 156 -19.76 16.57 -16.61
CA ARG A 156 -19.53 15.12 -16.43
C ARG A 156 -18.19 14.81 -15.77
N ILE A 157 -17.18 15.64 -15.96
CA ILE A 157 -15.88 15.48 -15.28
C ILE A 157 -16.03 15.74 -13.78
N GLN A 158 -16.88 16.69 -13.40
CA GLN A 158 -17.22 16.94 -12.00
C GLN A 158 -17.70 15.68 -11.29
N ALA A 159 -18.55 14.87 -11.95
CA ALA A 159 -19.05 13.62 -11.37
C ALA A 159 -17.90 12.64 -11.05
N SER A 160 -16.87 12.55 -11.91
CA SER A 160 -15.71 11.68 -11.67
C SER A 160 -14.86 12.16 -10.50
N ILE A 161 -14.68 13.47 -10.33
CA ILE A 161 -13.90 14.05 -9.22
C ILE A 161 -14.64 13.84 -7.90
N TRP A 162 -15.94 14.14 -7.86
CA TRP A 162 -16.78 13.92 -6.67
C TRP A 162 -16.89 12.43 -6.30
N ALA A 163 -17.00 11.55 -7.28
CA ALA A 163 -17.00 10.10 -7.05
C ALA A 163 -15.68 9.61 -6.43
N GLY A 164 -14.54 10.11 -6.92
CA GLY A 164 -13.24 9.80 -6.33
C GLY A 164 -13.14 10.28 -4.88
N LEU A 165 -13.45 11.57 -4.66
CA LEU A 165 -13.39 12.18 -3.33
C LEU A 165 -14.29 11.44 -2.33
N SER A 166 -15.54 11.17 -2.70
CA SER A 166 -16.51 10.47 -1.84
C SER A 166 -16.07 9.04 -1.53
N TYR A 167 -15.54 8.32 -2.51
CA TYR A 167 -15.03 6.97 -2.28
C TYR A 167 -13.83 6.99 -1.33
N ASP A 168 -12.81 7.81 -1.59
CA ASP A 168 -11.59 7.85 -0.79
C ASP A 168 -11.85 8.38 0.63
N THR A 169 -12.77 9.34 0.80
CA THR A 169 -13.19 9.82 2.14
C THR A 169 -13.95 8.76 2.92
N LEU A 170 -14.89 8.04 2.31
CA LEU A 170 -15.62 6.97 3.00
C LEU A 170 -14.71 5.81 3.40
N VAL A 171 -13.76 5.45 2.53
CA VAL A 171 -12.71 4.46 2.82
C VAL A 171 -11.87 4.92 4.01
N PHE A 172 -11.40 6.17 3.98
CA PHE A 172 -10.60 6.75 5.06
C PHE A 172 -11.37 6.77 6.38
N LEU A 173 -12.61 7.24 6.36
CA LEU A 173 -13.45 7.35 7.55
C LEU A 173 -13.77 5.97 8.16
N ALA A 174 -14.04 4.97 7.33
CA ALA A 174 -14.27 3.61 7.82
C ALA A 174 -13.03 3.02 8.52
N ILE A 175 -11.86 3.12 7.88
CA ILE A 175 -10.60 2.64 8.47
C ILE A 175 -10.31 3.39 9.78
N LEU A 176 -10.48 4.72 9.78
CA LEU A 176 -10.29 5.58 10.95
C LEU A 176 -11.23 5.18 12.09
N TYR A 177 -12.52 5.00 11.80
CA TYR A 177 -13.53 4.63 12.78
C TYR A 177 -13.22 3.30 13.46
N LYS A 178 -12.84 2.27 12.69
CA LYS A 178 -12.52 0.97 13.27
C LYS A 178 -11.32 1.04 14.21
N PHE A 179 -10.33 1.84 13.83
CA PHE A 179 -9.13 2.06 14.64
C PHE A 179 -9.44 2.87 15.91
N LEU A 180 -10.26 3.92 15.80
CA LEU A 180 -10.71 4.72 16.94
C LEU A 180 -11.49 3.85 17.96
N MET A 181 -12.36 2.96 17.49
CA MET A 181 -13.09 2.04 18.36
C MET A 181 -12.18 1.04 19.07
N GLN A 182 -11.05 0.66 18.48
CA GLN A 182 -10.06 -0.18 19.16
C GLN A 182 -9.28 0.62 20.22
N ALA A 183 -9.06 1.92 20.00
CA ALA A 183 -8.35 2.79 20.91
C ALA A 183 -9.19 3.24 22.12
N LEU A 184 -10.52 3.32 21.98
CA LEU A 184 -11.44 3.66 23.07
C LEU A 184 -11.59 2.55 24.13
N ILE A 185 -11.05 1.35 23.88
CA ILE A 185 -11.06 0.27 24.87
C ILE A 185 -10.11 0.69 26.01
N PRO A 186 -10.63 0.85 27.26
CA PRO A 186 -9.85 1.37 28.38
C PRO A 186 -8.71 0.41 28.74
N GLY A 187 -7.47 0.92 28.72
CA GLY A 187 -6.24 0.14 28.94
C GLY A 187 -5.08 0.50 28.01
N THR A 188 -5.33 1.24 26.93
CA THR A 188 -4.31 1.69 25.98
C THR A 188 -4.09 3.21 26.09
N GLU A 189 -3.39 3.62 27.14
CA GLU A 189 -2.96 5.01 27.35
C GLU A 189 -2.06 5.49 26.18
N CYS A 190 -2.42 6.62 25.56
CA CYS A 190 -1.55 7.55 24.81
C CYS A 190 -0.59 7.03 23.71
N HIS A 191 -0.75 5.82 23.19
CA HIS A 191 -0.02 5.36 21.98
C HIS A 191 -0.76 5.62 20.66
N PHE A 192 -1.98 6.18 20.73
CA PHE A 192 -2.85 6.40 19.57
C PHE A 192 -2.21 7.29 18.49
N SER A 193 -1.64 8.44 18.86
CA SER A 193 -0.99 9.35 17.92
C SER A 193 0.23 8.69 17.28
N LYS A 194 1.04 7.98 18.06
CA LYS A 194 2.25 7.30 17.60
C LYS A 194 1.95 6.16 16.64
N ILE A 195 0.92 5.35 16.92
CA ILE A 195 0.53 4.20 16.08
C ILE A 195 -0.23 4.66 14.82
N PHE A 196 -1.11 5.66 14.95
CA PHE A 196 -1.83 6.26 13.82
C PHE A 196 -0.86 6.88 12.79
N PHE A 197 0.18 7.58 13.28
CA PHE A 197 1.23 8.17 12.43
C PHE A 197 2.27 7.14 11.94
N GLN A 198 2.30 5.92 12.47
CA GLN A 198 3.36 4.93 12.21
C GLN A 198 3.25 4.17 10.87
N ARG A 199 2.84 4.86 9.80
CA ARG A 199 3.26 4.64 8.39
C ARG A 199 2.26 4.01 7.41
N SER A 200 1.02 3.63 7.78
CA SER A 200 0.06 3.01 6.83
C SER A 200 -1.30 3.69 6.69
N GLN A 201 -1.71 4.57 7.61
CA GLN A 201 -3.01 5.26 7.55
C GLN A 201 -2.91 6.69 6.98
N LEU A 202 -1.79 7.37 7.18
CA LEU A 202 -1.47 8.68 6.56
C LEU A 202 -1.61 8.70 5.03
N SER A 203 -1.38 7.56 4.38
CA SER A 203 -1.56 7.41 2.94
C SER A 203 -3.00 7.69 2.47
N TYR A 204 -3.99 7.33 3.27
CA TYR A 204 -5.40 7.55 2.94
C TYR A 204 -5.79 9.02 3.17
N LEU A 205 -5.26 9.63 4.23
CA LEU A 205 -5.40 11.07 4.46
C LEU A 205 -4.80 11.86 3.29
N TYR A 206 -3.63 11.46 2.80
CA TYR A 206 -2.99 12.12 1.66
C TYR A 206 -3.83 12.00 0.38
N ALA A 207 -4.46 10.85 0.12
CA ALA A 207 -5.38 10.68 -1.01
C ALA A 207 -6.58 11.64 -0.92
N VAL A 208 -7.23 11.70 0.24
CA VAL A 208 -8.34 12.64 0.50
C VAL A 208 -7.91 14.09 0.34
N VAL A 209 -6.76 14.47 0.92
CA VAL A 209 -6.24 15.84 0.82
C VAL A 209 -5.94 16.21 -0.63
N LEU A 210 -5.37 15.29 -1.42
CA LEU A 210 -5.13 15.53 -2.84
C LEU A 210 -6.42 15.63 -3.65
N ASP A 211 -7.44 14.83 -3.35
CA ASP A 211 -8.74 14.93 -4.02
C ASP A 211 -9.44 16.25 -3.68
N ILE A 212 -9.37 16.69 -2.42
CA ILE A 212 -9.85 18.01 -2.00
C ILE A 212 -9.07 19.12 -2.72
N ALA A 213 -7.75 19.02 -2.77
CA ALA A 213 -6.91 19.99 -3.49
C ALA A 213 -7.26 20.03 -4.99
N ALA A 214 -7.46 18.87 -5.62
CA ALA A 214 -7.88 18.78 -7.01
C ALA A 214 -9.25 19.42 -7.24
N LEU A 215 -10.20 19.20 -6.33
CA LEU A 215 -11.52 19.82 -6.36
C LEU A 215 -11.44 21.35 -6.19
N ALA A 216 -10.64 21.81 -5.22
CA ALA A 216 -10.43 23.23 -4.95
C ALA A 216 -9.78 23.94 -6.13
N VAL A 217 -8.77 23.34 -6.77
CA VAL A 217 -8.15 23.88 -7.99
C VAL A 217 -9.15 23.86 -9.15
N TYR A 218 -9.93 22.79 -9.31
CA TYR A 218 -10.92 22.69 -10.39
C TYR A 218 -11.99 23.79 -10.32
N PHE A 219 -12.55 24.06 -9.13
CA PHE A 219 -13.53 25.14 -8.95
C PHE A 219 -12.88 26.53 -8.87
N GLY A 220 -11.69 26.65 -8.29
CA GLY A 220 -10.97 27.92 -8.20
C GLY A 220 -10.51 28.43 -9.58
N ALA A 221 -10.08 27.52 -10.46
CA ALA A 221 -9.68 27.82 -11.83
C ALA A 221 -10.88 27.88 -12.80
N HIS A 222 -12.11 28.09 -12.31
CA HIS A 222 -13.29 28.23 -13.17
C HIS A 222 -13.19 29.44 -14.12
N ALA A 223 -12.41 30.47 -13.77
CA ALA A 223 -12.14 31.61 -14.64
C ALA A 223 -10.94 31.42 -15.60
N THR A 224 -10.23 30.29 -15.51
CA THR A 224 -8.91 30.07 -16.14
C THR A 224 -8.94 28.89 -17.14
N SER A 225 -7.87 28.69 -17.92
CA SER A 225 -7.84 27.72 -19.02
C SER A 225 -8.10 26.27 -18.57
N SER A 226 -8.58 25.43 -19.51
CA SER A 226 -8.89 24.02 -19.25
C SER A 226 -7.67 23.20 -18.78
N SER A 227 -6.46 23.61 -19.14
CA SER A 227 -5.22 22.91 -18.77
C SER A 227 -4.86 23.06 -17.29
N LEU A 228 -5.15 24.23 -16.71
CA LEU A 228 -4.89 24.49 -15.29
C LEU A 228 -5.85 23.70 -14.39
N ARG A 229 -7.12 23.55 -14.80
CA ARG A 229 -8.14 22.80 -14.05
C ARG A 229 -7.79 21.33 -13.81
N LEU A 230 -6.92 20.74 -14.64
CA LEU A 230 -6.51 19.33 -14.54
C LEU A 230 -5.09 19.12 -14.02
N ILE A 231 -4.39 20.18 -13.63
CA ILE A 231 -2.97 20.11 -13.27
C ILE A 231 -2.67 19.12 -12.13
N LEU A 232 -3.61 18.99 -11.18
CA LEU A 232 -3.47 18.08 -10.05
C LEU A 232 -3.86 16.63 -10.36
N MET A 233 -4.46 16.34 -11.52
CA MET A 233 -4.91 14.99 -11.87
C MET A 233 -3.74 14.01 -12.04
N GLY A 234 -2.66 14.43 -12.72
CA GLY A 234 -1.42 13.65 -12.87
C GLY A 234 -0.76 13.32 -11.52
N PRO A 235 -0.42 14.35 -10.71
CA PRO A 235 0.12 14.15 -9.36
C PRO A 235 -0.79 13.30 -8.47
N ASN A 236 -2.11 13.50 -8.55
CA ASN A 236 -3.06 12.72 -7.78
C ASN A 236 -2.98 11.23 -8.13
N VAL A 237 -3.02 10.87 -9.42
CA VAL A 237 -2.86 9.48 -9.86
C VAL A 237 -1.53 8.91 -9.40
N ALA A 238 -0.42 9.65 -9.58
CA ALA A 238 0.91 9.20 -9.19
C ALA A 238 0.98 8.90 -7.70
N VAL A 239 0.62 9.85 -6.85
CA VAL A 239 0.83 9.69 -5.41
C VAL A 239 -0.17 8.72 -4.78
N VAL A 240 -1.45 8.75 -5.17
CA VAL A 240 -2.43 7.77 -4.65
C VAL A 240 -2.02 6.35 -5.03
N ASN A 241 -1.51 6.14 -6.25
CA ASN A 241 -0.96 4.86 -6.68
C ASN A 241 0.26 4.43 -5.83
N ILE A 242 1.26 5.30 -5.69
CA ILE A 242 2.47 5.05 -4.89
C ILE A 242 2.08 4.68 -3.44
N MET A 243 1.17 5.45 -2.85
CA MET A 243 0.73 5.26 -1.47
C MET A 243 -0.03 3.95 -1.31
N ALA A 244 -1.01 3.66 -2.17
CA ALA A 244 -1.74 2.39 -2.17
C ALA A 244 -0.79 1.20 -2.32
N CYS A 245 0.18 1.31 -3.23
CA CYS A 245 1.18 0.28 -3.48
C CYS A 245 2.13 0.07 -2.30
N ARG A 246 2.60 1.16 -1.68
CA ARG A 246 3.47 1.13 -0.50
C ARG A 246 2.76 0.45 0.66
N VAL A 247 1.53 0.85 0.95
CA VAL A 247 0.71 0.24 2.00
C VAL A 247 0.52 -1.24 1.69
N TYR A 248 0.14 -1.59 0.44
CA TYR A 248 -0.02 -2.98 -0.02
C TYR A 248 1.19 -3.86 0.32
N ARG A 249 2.36 -3.42 -0.11
CA ARG A 249 3.63 -4.10 0.10
C ARG A 249 3.96 -4.27 1.58
N LEU A 250 3.81 -3.19 2.37
CA LEU A 250 4.13 -3.21 3.79
C LEU A 250 3.29 -4.23 4.57
N THR A 251 1.99 -4.30 4.31
CA THR A 251 1.18 -5.31 5.01
C THR A 251 1.49 -6.72 4.53
N LYS A 252 1.68 -6.94 3.21
CA LYS A 252 1.90 -8.29 2.69
C LYS A 252 3.21 -8.89 3.22
N ILE A 253 4.25 -8.06 3.34
CA ILE A 253 5.52 -8.46 3.93
C ILE A 253 5.40 -8.57 5.45
N GLY A 254 4.76 -7.60 6.10
CA GLY A 254 4.56 -7.54 7.56
C GLY A 254 3.79 -8.74 8.10
N THR A 255 2.65 -9.08 7.50
CA THR A 255 1.85 -10.26 7.88
C THR A 255 2.68 -11.54 7.86
N ARG A 256 3.69 -11.64 7.00
CA ARG A 256 4.54 -12.83 6.94
C ARG A 256 5.65 -12.84 7.99
N LYS A 257 6.22 -11.69 8.35
CA LYS A 257 7.21 -11.63 9.45
C LYS A 257 6.55 -12.07 10.77
N THR A 258 5.30 -11.70 11.00
CA THR A 258 4.52 -12.17 12.16
C THR A 258 4.10 -13.64 12.02
N ARG A 259 3.71 -14.11 10.83
CA ARG A 259 3.30 -15.52 10.62
C ARG A 259 4.45 -16.53 10.62
N GLY A 260 5.70 -16.09 10.50
CA GLY A 260 6.90 -16.91 10.69
C GLY A 260 7.35 -17.00 12.16
N THR A 261 6.70 -16.27 13.06
CA THR A 261 7.10 -16.13 14.47
C THR A 261 5.87 -16.30 15.39
N PHE A 262 5.02 -17.30 15.09
CA PHE A 262 3.95 -17.67 16.00
C PHE A 262 4.41 -18.82 16.89
N VAL A 263 5.32 -18.50 17.80
CA VAL A 263 5.50 -19.16 19.10
C VAL A 263 5.70 -18.03 20.11
N GLY A 264 4.80 -17.94 21.08
CA GLY A 264 4.91 -17.01 22.22
C GLY A 264 4.26 -15.65 21.99
N GLY A 265 3.29 -15.31 22.84
CA GLY A 265 2.56 -14.06 22.81
C GLY A 265 3.37 -12.83 23.22
N THR A 266 2.72 -11.68 23.07
CA THR A 266 2.94 -10.43 23.82
C THR A 266 4.39 -9.98 23.99
N ASP A 267 4.89 -9.20 23.04
CA ASP A 267 5.50 -7.88 23.31
C ASP A 267 6.09 -7.29 22.02
N LEU A 268 5.60 -6.13 21.62
CA LEU A 268 6.27 -5.27 20.64
C LEU A 268 6.48 -3.91 21.29
N THR A 269 7.30 -3.91 22.34
CA THR A 269 7.87 -2.71 22.93
C THR A 269 9.38 -2.79 22.75
N GLY A 270 9.92 -1.88 21.94
CA GLY A 270 11.34 -1.60 21.85
C GLY A 270 12.17 -2.65 21.12
N ASP A 271 12.56 -2.36 19.88
CA ASP A 271 13.96 -2.65 19.54
C ASP A 271 14.49 -1.73 18.45
N ASN A 272 15.61 -1.11 18.80
CA ASN A 272 16.41 -0.22 17.98
C ASN A 272 16.89 -0.96 16.74
N PHE A 273 16.66 -0.36 15.58
CA PHE A 273 17.13 -0.86 14.30
C PHE A 273 18.64 -0.59 14.18
N THR A 274 19.46 -1.40 14.85
CA THR A 274 20.91 -1.41 14.64
C THR A 274 21.24 -2.33 13.47
N PHE A 275 21.64 -1.72 12.36
CA PHE A 275 22.17 -2.39 11.18
C PHE A 275 23.56 -2.97 11.51
N LYS A 276 23.65 -4.30 11.69
CA LYS A 276 24.93 -5.01 11.66
C LYS A 276 25.21 -5.47 10.23
N VAL A 277 26.24 -4.89 9.64
CA VAL A 277 26.89 -5.35 8.39
C VAL A 277 27.50 -6.74 8.65
N PRO A 278 27.35 -7.73 7.75
CA PRO A 278 27.99 -9.03 7.93
C PRO A 278 29.51 -8.88 7.69
N THR A 279 30.31 -9.11 8.73
CA THR A 279 31.75 -9.28 8.60
C THR A 279 32.00 -10.70 8.10
N THR A 280 32.68 -10.82 6.97
CA THR A 280 33.21 -12.05 6.38
C THR A 280 34.09 -12.78 7.41
N GLN A 281 33.66 -13.96 7.87
CA GLN A 281 34.53 -14.86 8.62
C GLN A 281 35.28 -15.79 7.66
N HIS A 282 36.59 -15.78 7.84
CA HIS A 282 37.61 -16.56 7.17
C HIS A 282 37.46 -18.03 7.59
N GLU A 283 37.26 -18.92 6.61
CA GLU A 283 37.21 -20.37 6.79
C GLU A 283 38.65 -20.90 6.82
N SER A 284 39.14 -21.28 7.99
CA SER A 284 40.39 -22.04 8.15
C SER A 284 40.05 -23.50 8.42
N ILE A 285 40.35 -24.31 7.41
CA ILE A 285 40.26 -25.77 7.35
C ILE A 285 41.27 -26.38 8.34
N SER A 286 40.81 -27.28 9.21
CA SER A 286 41.67 -28.26 9.88
C SER A 286 40.99 -29.62 9.93
N HIS A 287 41.50 -30.51 9.07
CA HIS A 287 41.30 -31.97 9.09
C HIS A 287 41.74 -32.57 10.43
N SER A 288 40.98 -33.54 10.94
CA SER A 288 41.58 -34.71 11.61
C SER A 288 40.57 -35.84 11.72
N ASP A 289 40.87 -36.94 11.03
CA ASP A 289 40.17 -38.21 11.06
C ASP A 289 40.52 -39.03 12.31
N SER A 290 39.47 -39.56 12.93
CA SER A 290 39.24 -40.97 13.26
C SER A 290 40.42 -41.87 13.70
N GLY A 291 40.31 -42.42 14.92
CA GLY A 291 40.94 -43.70 15.24
C GLY A 291 40.90 -44.11 16.71
N GLY A 292 40.13 -45.16 17.03
CA GLY A 292 40.61 -46.20 17.97
C GLY A 292 39.86 -46.42 19.29
N LEU A 293 39.05 -47.48 19.28
CA LEU A 293 39.09 -48.64 20.20
C LEU A 293 38.61 -48.54 21.68
N SER A 294 37.74 -49.51 22.00
CA SER A 294 37.68 -50.35 23.22
C SER A 294 36.55 -50.12 24.22
N ASP A 295 35.70 -51.16 24.28
CA ASP A 295 35.06 -51.84 25.42
C ASP A 295 34.50 -51.10 26.64
N GLY A 296 33.35 -51.62 27.10
CA GLY A 296 33.21 -51.99 28.51
C GLY A 296 32.17 -51.22 29.32
N ALA A 297 31.03 -51.88 29.53
CA ALA A 297 30.27 -51.96 30.78
C ALA A 297 30.01 -50.70 31.63
N ARG A 298 28.71 -50.43 31.82
CA ARG A 298 28.00 -50.35 33.11
C ARG A 298 28.63 -49.45 34.22
N THR A 299 27.83 -48.48 34.69
CA THR A 299 27.59 -48.14 36.12
C THR A 299 27.70 -46.64 36.43
N LEU A 300 26.56 -46.11 36.91
CA LEU A 300 26.36 -45.03 37.87
C LEU A 300 27.62 -44.37 38.47
N ARG A 301 27.66 -43.03 38.41
CA ARG A 301 28.16 -42.25 39.55
C ARG A 301 27.48 -40.89 39.69
N ARG A 302 26.71 -40.82 40.77
CA ARG A 302 26.35 -39.64 41.56
C ARG A 302 27.63 -39.04 42.15
N ILE A 303 27.85 -37.75 41.95
CA ILE A 303 28.67 -36.84 42.78
C ILE A 303 27.90 -35.52 42.65
N SER A 304 27.16 -34.96 43.62
CA SER A 304 27.39 -34.74 45.05
C SER A 304 28.68 -33.98 45.35
N SER A 305 28.69 -32.69 45.04
CA SER A 305 29.47 -31.70 45.78
C SER A 305 28.51 -30.58 46.20
N GLY A 306 28.29 -30.46 47.50
CA GLY A 306 27.52 -29.38 48.09
C GLY A 306 28.29 -28.06 48.13
N GLY A 307 27.54 -26.98 48.29
CA GLY A 307 28.05 -25.64 48.59
C GLY A 307 26.91 -24.64 48.59
N HIS A 308 26.49 -24.22 49.78
CA HIS A 308 25.69 -23.03 50.15
C HIS A 308 24.50 -22.64 49.24
N GLY A 309 23.24 -22.66 49.70
CA GLY A 309 22.78 -22.05 50.94
C GLY A 309 22.34 -20.60 50.69
N VAL A 310 21.27 -20.40 49.92
CA VAL A 310 20.39 -19.22 49.98
C VAL A 310 18.97 -19.69 49.70
N ASP A 311 18.09 -19.52 50.68
CA ASP A 311 16.64 -19.67 50.57
C ASP A 311 16.08 -18.61 49.61
N GLU A 312 15.41 -19.05 48.54
CA GLU A 312 14.35 -18.26 47.92
C GLU A 312 13.21 -19.21 47.51
N SER A 313 12.21 -19.26 48.38
CA SER A 313 10.90 -19.87 48.15
C SER A 313 10.16 -19.17 47.01
N GLY A 314 9.66 -19.90 46.00
CA GLY A 314 8.77 -19.25 45.02
C GLY A 314 8.34 -20.02 43.77
N VAL A 315 7.63 -21.14 43.93
CA VAL A 315 6.60 -21.69 43.01
C VAL A 315 7.04 -22.08 41.58
N GLU A 316 7.40 -23.36 41.40
CA GLU A 316 7.39 -24.01 40.07
C GLU A 316 5.95 -24.35 39.66
N ALA A 317 5.42 -23.64 38.65
CA ALA A 317 4.17 -24.01 38.00
C ALA A 317 4.44 -25.12 36.96
N LYS A 318 4.10 -26.36 37.32
CA LYS A 318 4.18 -27.52 36.41
C LYS A 318 2.99 -27.50 35.43
N ILE A 319 3.25 -27.18 34.16
CA ILE A 319 2.25 -27.23 33.09
C ILE A 319 2.30 -28.62 32.45
N GLU A 320 1.33 -29.48 32.76
CA GLU A 320 1.13 -30.74 32.03
C GLU A 320 0.15 -30.52 30.87
N LEU A 321 0.65 -30.68 29.64
CA LEU A 321 -0.18 -30.70 28.43
C LEU A 321 -0.70 -32.13 28.24
N VAL A 322 -1.92 -32.37 28.72
CA VAL A 322 -2.64 -33.61 28.42
C VAL A 322 -3.34 -33.45 27.07
N LYS A 323 -2.99 -34.31 26.12
CA LYS A 323 -3.62 -34.38 24.79
C LYS A 323 -4.88 -35.24 24.90
N ASP A 324 -6.05 -34.60 24.84
CA ASP A 324 -7.33 -35.29 24.76
C ASP A 324 -7.68 -35.55 23.29
N ASP A 325 -8.18 -36.74 22.97
CA ASP A 325 -8.26 -37.29 21.60
C ASP A 325 -9.46 -36.74 20.80
N ARG A 326 -9.92 -35.52 21.14
CA ARG A 326 -11.09 -34.88 20.53
C ARG A 326 -10.88 -33.37 20.34
N SER A 327 -9.93 -33.03 19.46
CA SER A 327 -9.79 -31.74 18.74
C SER A 327 -10.16 -30.42 19.45
N ASP A 328 -9.90 -30.28 20.74
CA ASP A 328 -10.01 -28.99 21.43
C ASP A 328 -8.96 -28.88 22.56
N TRP A 329 -8.24 -27.76 22.60
CA TRP A 329 -7.21 -27.52 23.62
C TRP A 329 -7.85 -26.76 24.78
N SER A 330 -7.96 -27.40 25.95
CA SER A 330 -8.39 -26.72 27.18
C SER A 330 -7.26 -26.69 28.21
N VAL A 331 -7.00 -25.50 28.76
CA VAL A 331 -6.01 -25.28 29.83
C VAL A 331 -6.76 -25.35 31.16
N ARG A 332 -6.47 -26.36 31.99
CA ARG A 332 -6.94 -26.42 33.37
C ARG A 332 -5.86 -25.91 34.32
N TYR A 333 -6.19 -24.90 35.10
CA TYR A 333 -5.36 -24.45 36.22
C TYR A 333 -5.69 -25.30 37.45
N GLY A 334 -4.74 -26.11 37.90
CA GLY A 334 -4.85 -26.78 39.20
C GLY A 334 -4.51 -25.80 40.32
N GLN A 335 -5.46 -25.53 41.21
CA GLN A 335 -5.18 -24.86 42.48
C GLN A 335 -4.58 -25.89 43.44
N ALA A 336 -3.36 -25.65 43.91
CA ALA A 336 -2.80 -26.35 45.06
C ALA A 336 -3.25 -25.64 46.35
N LEU A 337 -3.77 -26.44 47.29
CA LEU A 337 -4.09 -26.07 48.69
C LEU A 337 -2.83 -26.07 49.54
#